data_AF-A0A3C1PAE7-F1
#
_entry.id   AF-A0A3C1PAE7-F1
#
_cell.length_a   1.000
_cell.length_b   1.000
_cell.length_c   1.000
_cell.angle_alpha   90.00
_cell.angle_beta   90.00
_cell.angle_gamma   90.00
#
_symmetry.space_group_name_H-M   'P 1'
#
loop_
_entity.id
_entity.type
_entity.pdbx_description
1 polymer ?
#
loop_
_entity_poly.entity_id
_entity_poly.type
_entity_poly.pdbx_seq_one_letter_code
_entity_poly.pdbx_strand_id
1 'polypeptide(L)'
;PPPRPRPVAAQPFVPPPPSTDLAQGMEVTGVLQVGDQTKIILKAPTEPSTRYVNVGQLVSNGQVLVKRVKFDPGGEPIVIFEQNGIEIAKSVGAIPPADPKVNNVSLGSSVVHSG
;
A
#
# COMPACT_ATOMS: atom_id res chain seq x y z
N PRO A 1 -4.67 -42.05 41.01
CA PRO A 1 -3.59 -41.48 40.14
C PRO A 1 -4.09 -40.17 39.53
N PRO A 2 -3.26 -39.11 39.42
CA PRO A 2 -3.68 -37.89 38.75
C PRO A 2 -3.86 -38.14 37.23
N PRO A 3 -4.83 -37.46 36.59
CA PRO A 3 -5.03 -37.58 35.15
C PRO A 3 -3.84 -37.00 34.38
N ARG A 4 -3.39 -37.71 33.35
CA ARG A 4 -2.29 -37.25 32.49
C ARG A 4 -2.73 -35.98 31.75
N PRO A 5 -1.90 -34.92 31.69
CA PRO A 5 -2.19 -33.76 30.87
C PRO A 5 -2.37 -34.20 29.40
N ARG A 6 -3.48 -33.77 28.80
CA ARG A 6 -3.75 -34.03 27.38
C ARG A 6 -2.75 -33.25 26.53
N PRO A 7 -2.12 -33.86 25.50
CA PRO A 7 -1.31 -33.11 24.55
C PRO A 7 -2.14 -31.99 23.94
N VAL A 8 -1.67 -30.74 24.07
CA VAL A 8 -2.27 -29.61 23.37
C VAL A 8 -1.95 -29.81 21.90
N ALA A 9 -2.96 -29.91 21.05
CA ALA A 9 -2.75 -30.02 19.61
C ALA A 9 -1.95 -28.80 19.12
N ALA A 10 -0.82 -29.03 18.46
CA ALA A 10 -0.05 -27.96 17.82
C ALA A 10 -0.89 -27.38 16.68
N GLN A 11 -1.16 -26.07 16.74
CA GLN A 11 -1.83 -25.39 15.64
C GLN A 11 -0.89 -25.33 14.43
N PRO A 12 -1.39 -25.56 13.20
CA PRO A 12 -0.58 -25.37 12.01
C PRO A 12 -0.18 -23.90 11.86
N PHE A 13 1.12 -23.65 11.63
CA PHE A 13 1.62 -22.32 11.31
C PHE A 13 1.22 -21.93 9.89
N VAL A 14 0.55 -20.79 9.73
CA VAL A 14 0.25 -20.18 8.43
C VAL A 14 1.18 -18.98 8.25
N PRO A 15 1.95 -18.89 7.15
CA PRO A 15 2.82 -17.75 6.90
C PRO A 15 2.00 -16.45 6.71
N PRO A 16 2.56 -15.29 7.06
CA PRO A 16 1.91 -14.01 6.81
C PRO A 16 1.77 -13.73 5.30
N PRO A 17 0.79 -12.91 4.90
CA PRO A 17 0.67 -12.50 3.50
C PRO A 17 1.88 -11.67 3.05
N PRO A 18 2.21 -11.69 1.75
CA PRO A 18 3.22 -10.80 1.18
C PRO A 18 2.93 -9.31 1.48
N SER A 19 3.97 -8.52 1.73
CA SER A 19 3.82 -7.07 1.95
C SER A 19 3.41 -6.35 0.66
N THR A 20 2.56 -5.34 0.83
CA THR A 20 2.09 -4.43 -0.23
C THR A 20 2.31 -2.96 0.13
N ASP A 21 3.20 -2.66 1.09
CA ASP A 21 3.27 -1.34 1.73
C ASP A 21 3.57 -0.22 0.73
N LEU A 22 4.40 -0.49 -0.28
CA LEU A 22 4.73 0.49 -1.32
C LEU A 22 3.52 0.79 -2.21
N ALA A 23 2.80 -0.24 -2.66
CA ALA A 23 1.58 -0.08 -3.46
C ALA A 23 0.44 0.60 -2.68
N GLN A 24 0.30 0.30 -1.38
CA GLN A 24 -0.66 0.96 -0.49
C GLN A 24 -0.35 2.45 -0.31
N GLY A 25 0.94 2.78 -0.17
CA GLY A 25 1.44 4.14 -0.01
C GLY A 25 1.37 5.01 -1.28
N MET A 26 1.03 4.46 -2.45
CA MET A 26 0.96 5.22 -3.69
C MET A 26 -0.11 6.30 -3.64
N GLU A 27 0.23 7.49 -4.13
CA GLU A 27 -0.68 8.62 -4.30
C GLU A 27 -0.93 8.86 -5.79
N VAL A 28 -2.16 8.58 -6.24
CA VAL A 28 -2.60 8.91 -7.60
C VAL A 28 -3.22 10.28 -7.57
N THR A 29 -2.56 11.28 -8.16
CA THR A 29 -3.07 12.66 -8.17
C THR A 29 -3.87 12.98 -9.44
N GLY A 30 -3.78 12.14 -10.47
CA GLY A 30 -4.57 12.30 -11.68
C GLY A 30 -4.38 11.16 -12.68
N VAL A 31 -5.33 11.06 -13.61
CA VAL A 31 -5.23 10.21 -14.79
C VAL A 31 -5.67 11.05 -15.98
N LEU A 32 -4.87 11.04 -17.04
CA LEU A 32 -5.08 11.79 -18.27
C LEU A 32 -5.11 10.83 -19.45
N GLN A 33 -5.95 11.11 -20.43
CA GLN A 33 -5.94 10.42 -21.71
C GLN A 33 -5.50 11.39 -22.80
N VAL A 34 -4.44 11.04 -23.52
CA VAL A 34 -3.85 11.85 -24.60
C VAL A 34 -3.84 11.00 -25.86
N GLY A 35 -4.81 11.24 -26.75
CA GLY A 35 -5.12 10.31 -27.84
C GLY A 35 -5.46 8.93 -27.28
N ASP A 36 -4.78 7.90 -27.78
CA ASP A 36 -4.97 6.51 -27.32
C ASP A 36 -4.10 6.14 -26.12
N GLN A 37 -3.34 7.08 -25.55
CA GLN A 37 -2.45 6.82 -24.42
C GLN A 37 -3.06 7.28 -23.10
N THR A 38 -3.05 6.40 -22.10
CA THR A 38 -3.35 6.75 -20.71
C THR A 38 -2.05 7.13 -19.97
N LYS A 39 -2.02 8.31 -19.36
CA LYS A 39 -0.97 8.78 -18.45
C LYS A 39 -1.53 8.87 -17.03
N ILE A 40 -0.76 8.41 -16.06
CA ILE A 40 -1.10 8.49 -14.63
C ILE A 40 -0.12 9.47 -13.99
N ILE A 41 -0.65 10.36 -13.16
CA ILE A 41 0.12 11.29 -12.35
C ILE A 41 0.28 10.65 -10.97
N LEU A 42 1.51 10.26 -10.63
CA LEU A 42 1.82 9.40 -9.48
C LEU A 42 2.89 10.04 -8.61
N LYS A 43 2.69 9.99 -7.29
CA LYS A 43 3.74 10.15 -6.29
C LYS A 43 3.93 8.84 -5.53
N ALA A 44 5.13 8.27 -5.62
CA ALA A 44 5.47 7.09 -4.84
C ALA A 44 5.90 7.47 -3.42
N PRO A 45 5.75 6.57 -2.41
CA PRO A 45 6.11 6.86 -1.02
C PRO A 45 7.56 7.31 -0.82
N THR A 46 8.46 6.80 -1.65
CA THR A 46 9.90 7.05 -1.59
C THR A 46 10.36 8.16 -2.53
N GLU A 47 9.43 8.78 -3.28
CA GLU A 47 9.76 9.81 -4.27
C GLU A 47 9.41 11.21 -3.74
N PRO A 48 10.32 12.19 -3.88
CA PRO A 48 10.10 13.55 -3.36
C PRO A 48 9.09 14.35 -4.18
N SER A 49 8.82 13.94 -5.42
CA SER A 49 7.96 14.65 -6.35
C SER A 49 7.03 13.70 -7.11
N THR A 50 5.99 14.29 -7.67
CA THR A 50 5.04 13.62 -8.55
C THR A 50 5.60 13.51 -9.97
N ARG A 51 5.28 12.43 -10.69
CA ARG A 51 5.69 12.21 -12.09
C ARG A 51 4.62 11.51 -12.91
N TYR A 52 4.80 11.52 -14.23
CA TYR A 52 3.95 10.78 -15.17
C TYR A 52 4.44 9.34 -15.34
N VAL A 53 3.51 8.39 -15.27
CA VAL A 53 3.77 6.98 -15.56
C VAL A 53 2.71 6.40 -16.50
N ASN A 54 3.07 5.32 -17.18
CA ASN A 54 2.19 4.56 -18.08
C ASN A 54 1.83 3.22 -17.46
N VAL A 55 0.73 2.63 -17.92
CA VAL A 55 0.44 1.21 -17.68
C VAL A 55 1.58 0.34 -18.19
N GLY A 56 1.94 -0.70 -17.43
CA GLY A 56 3.05 -1.60 -17.68
C GLY A 56 4.40 -1.12 -17.12
N GLN A 57 4.51 0.12 -16.64
CA GLN A 57 5.75 0.60 -16.03
C GLN A 57 5.93 0.10 -14.59
N LEU A 58 7.18 -0.13 -14.23
CA LEU A 58 7.58 -0.42 -12.85
C LEU A 58 8.00 0.86 -12.12
N VAL A 59 7.61 0.98 -10.86
CA VAL A 59 7.90 2.11 -9.96
C VAL A 59 8.47 1.59 -8.63
N SER A 60 8.89 2.51 -7.74
CA SER A 60 9.54 2.18 -6.46
C SER A 60 10.69 1.18 -6.60
N ASN A 61 11.65 1.51 -7.48
CA ASN A 61 12.82 0.68 -7.78
C ASN A 61 12.47 -0.72 -8.30
N GLY A 62 11.43 -0.84 -9.13
CA GLY A 62 11.08 -2.10 -9.77
C GLY A 62 10.11 -2.99 -8.98
N GLN A 63 9.66 -2.55 -7.81
CA GLN A 63 8.89 -3.40 -6.88
C GLN A 63 7.38 -3.34 -7.11
N VAL A 64 6.89 -2.28 -7.76
CA VAL A 64 5.45 -2.07 -7.97
C VAL A 64 5.19 -1.90 -9.46
N LEU A 65 4.29 -2.70 -10.01
CA LEU A 65 3.82 -2.61 -11.39
C LEU A 65 2.57 -1.73 -11.45
N VAL A 66 2.54 -0.79 -12.39
CA VAL A 66 1.32 -0.09 -12.80
C VAL A 66 0.53 -0.99 -13.74
N LYS A 67 -0.36 -1.83 -13.19
CA LYS A 67 -0.93 -2.96 -13.93
C LYS A 67 -2.01 -2.57 -14.94
N ARG A 68 -2.95 -1.71 -14.54
CA ARG A 68 -4.06 -1.24 -15.39
C ARG A 68 -4.77 -0.04 -14.79
N VAL A 69 -5.60 0.61 -15.61
CA VAL A 69 -6.59 1.61 -15.15
C VAL A 69 -7.99 1.09 -15.48
N LYS A 70 -8.89 1.12 -14.50
CA LYS A 70 -10.31 0.88 -14.71
C LYS A 70 -11.02 2.21 -14.91
N PHE A 71 -11.82 2.28 -15.97
CA PHE A 71 -12.74 3.38 -16.22
C PHE A 71 -14.16 2.82 -16.14
N ASP A 72 -14.81 3.02 -15.00
CA ASP A 72 -16.21 2.65 -14.84
C ASP A 72 -17.07 3.82 -15.39
N PRO A 73 -18.11 3.57 -16.21
CA PRO A 73 -18.89 4.64 -16.84
C PRO A 73 -19.47 5.63 -15.82
N GLY A 74 -19.16 6.92 -15.99
CA GLY A 74 -19.59 7.98 -15.07
C GLY A 74 -18.87 8.00 -13.71
N GLY A 75 -17.88 7.13 -13.50
CA GLY A 75 -17.08 7.05 -12.29
C GLY A 75 -15.68 7.66 -12.43
N GLU A 76 -15.01 7.83 -11.30
CA GLU A 76 -13.60 8.21 -11.27
C GLU A 76 -12.70 7.05 -11.71
N PRO A 77 -11.58 7.34 -12.39
CA PRO A 77 -10.64 6.29 -12.78
C PRO A 77 -9.97 5.66 -11.56
N ILE A 78 -9.84 4.34 -11.58
CA ILE A 78 -9.17 3.57 -10.54
C ILE A 78 -7.90 2.96 -11.12
N VAL A 79 -6.75 3.32 -10.56
CA VAL A 79 -5.46 2.75 -10.93
C VAL A 79 -5.23 1.48 -10.12
N ILE A 80 -4.80 0.42 -10.78
CA ILE A 80 -4.51 -0.87 -10.17
C ILE A 80 -3.00 -1.08 -10.21
N PHE A 81 -2.41 -1.19 -9.04
CA PHE A 81 -1.01 -1.54 -8.84
C PHE A 81 -0.88 -3.02 -8.50
N GLU A 82 0.27 -3.61 -8.78
CA GLU A 82 0.62 -4.95 -8.30
C GLU A 82 1.97 -4.90 -7.58
N GLN A 83 2.03 -5.51 -6.40
CA GLN A 83 3.26 -5.73 -5.65
C GLN A 83 3.26 -7.15 -5.08
N ASN A 84 4.32 -7.91 -5.31
CA ASN A 84 4.45 -9.30 -4.82
C ASN A 84 3.25 -10.19 -5.18
N GLY A 85 2.67 -9.99 -6.38
CA GLY A 85 1.50 -10.75 -6.87
C GLY A 85 0.16 -10.32 -6.30
N ILE A 86 0.10 -9.27 -5.47
CA ILE A 86 -1.13 -8.75 -4.87
C ILE A 86 -1.52 -7.44 -5.56
N GLU A 87 -2.77 -7.35 -5.99
CA GLU A 87 -3.32 -6.14 -6.63
C GLU A 87 -3.89 -5.16 -5.60
N ILE A 88 -3.50 -3.88 -5.73
CA ILE A 88 -4.00 -2.78 -4.90
C ILE A 88 -4.69 -1.76 -5.80
N ALA A 89 -5.94 -1.41 -5.47
CA ALA A 89 -6.73 -0.41 -6.17
C ALA A 89 -6.61 0.96 -5.49
N LYS A 90 -6.36 2.01 -6.28
CA LYS A 90 -6.28 3.40 -5.79
C LYS A 90 -7.12 4.33 -6.67
N SER A 91 -8.05 5.03 -6.05
CA SER A 91 -8.76 6.14 -6.69
C SER A 91 -7.88 7.38 -6.78
N VAL A 92 -8.19 8.27 -7.71
CA VAL A 92 -7.56 9.59 -7.80
C VAL A 92 -7.83 10.38 -6.51
N GLY A 93 -6.81 11.03 -5.97
CA GLY A 93 -6.90 11.83 -4.75
C GLY A 93 -7.02 11.04 -3.44
N ALA A 94 -7.03 9.70 -3.50
CA ALA A 94 -7.11 8.88 -2.30
C ALA A 94 -5.88 9.06 -1.40
N ILE A 95 -6.12 9.39 -0.13
CA ILE A 95 -5.07 9.49 0.88
C ILE A 95 -4.63 8.07 1.27
N PRO A 96 -3.32 7.76 1.25
CA PRO A 96 -2.82 6.48 1.74
C PRO A 96 -3.23 6.26 3.20
N PRO A 97 -3.40 5.00 3.64
CA PRO A 97 -3.58 4.71 5.05
C PRO A 97 -2.46 5.35 5.87
N ALA A 98 -2.79 5.99 6.99
CA ALA A 98 -1.76 6.51 7.89
C ALA A 98 -0.87 5.34 8.35
N ASP A 99 0.46 5.52 8.27
CA ASP A 99 1.41 4.51 8.73
C ASP A 99 1.12 4.15 10.19
N PRO A 100 0.72 2.91 10.51
CA PRO A 100 0.46 2.52 11.90
C PRO A 100 1.73 2.61 12.77
N LYS A 101 2.92 2.69 12.16
CA LYS A 101 4.21 2.81 12.86
C LYS A 101 4.51 4.23 13.37
N VAL A 102 3.82 5.26 12.90
CA VAL A 102 4.06 6.67 13.31
C VAL A 102 3.26 7.06 14.56
N ASN A 103 2.14 6.38 14.84
CA ASN A 103 1.26 6.73 15.97
C ASN A 103 1.79 6.34 17.36
N ASN A 104 2.94 5.67 17.44
CA ASN A 104 3.51 5.18 18.72
C ASN A 104 4.70 6.00 19.25
N VAL A 105 5.13 7.07 18.55
CA VAL A 105 6.29 7.88 18.99
C VAL A 105 5.89 9.05 19.89
N SER A 106 4.61 9.45 19.94
CA SER A 106 4.17 10.68 20.63
C SER A 106 3.49 10.48 22.00
N LEU A 107 3.45 9.26 22.55
CA LEU A 107 2.84 8.99 23.88
C LEU A 107 3.87 8.68 24.99
N GLY A 108 5.17 8.73 24.70
CA GLY A 108 6.23 8.33 25.64
C GLY A 108 6.99 9.45 26.35
N SER A 109 6.84 10.71 25.93
CA SER A 109 7.64 11.82 26.46
C SER A 109 6.81 12.75 27.34
N SER A 110 6.31 12.24 28.46
CA SER A 110 5.73 13.10 29.51
C SER A 110 5.86 12.50 30.91
N VAL A 111 7.01 11.95 31.28
CA VAL A 111 7.38 11.80 32.71
C VAL A 111 8.90 11.83 32.81
N VAL A 112 9.45 12.98 33.21
CA VAL A 112 10.44 13.19 34.29
C VAL A 112 11.16 14.52 34.06
N HIS A 113 11.02 15.43 35.01
CA HIS A 113 12.11 16.17 35.68
C HIS A 113 11.46 17.13 36.68
N SER A 114 11.11 16.58 37.84
CA SER A 114 11.10 17.32 39.10
C SER A 114 12.41 16.97 39.81
N GLY A 115 13.16 17.99 40.20
CA GLY A 115 14.45 17.90 40.89
C GLY A 115 15.08 19.28 40.94
#